data_AF-G6Y9M7-F1
#
_entry.id   AF-G6Y9M7-F1
#
_cell.length_a   1.000
_cell.length_b   1.000
_cell.length_c   1.000
_cell.angle_alpha   90.00
_cell.angle_beta   90.00
_cell.angle_gamma   90.00
#
_symmetry.space_group_name_H-M   'P 1'
#
loop_
_entity.id
_entity.type
_entity.pdbx_description
1 polymer ?
#
loop_
_entity_poly.entity_id
_entity_poly.type
_entity_poly.pdbx_seq_one_letter_code
_entity_poly.pdbx_strand_id
1 'polypeptide(L)'
;MKRSMPRFDIVGQLGSLRRYAQSLTRDSTEAEDLVHDALVRAYERRGTFRAGGNLRAWLLSIVHNAFIDRLRSRRSEAARLEQAGQLADSSTQAPQEHSVRL
;
A
#
# COMPACT_ATOMS: atom_id res chain seq x y z
N MET A 1 -16.02 -36.08 -8.89
CA MET A 1 -15.35 -36.13 -10.22
C MET A 1 -15.23 -34.71 -10.75
N LYS A 2 -14.12 -34.42 -11.45
CA LYS A 2 -13.43 -33.12 -11.52
C LYS A 2 -14.08 -32.10 -12.47
N ARG A 3 -14.07 -30.82 -12.08
CA ARG A 3 -13.58 -29.71 -12.93
C ARG A 3 -12.80 -28.72 -12.07
N SER A 4 -11.51 -29.04 -11.89
CA SER A 4 -10.49 -28.02 -11.60
C SER A 4 -10.61 -26.96 -12.68
N MET A 5 -10.91 -25.71 -12.31
CA MET A 5 -10.74 -24.57 -13.22
C MET A 5 -9.24 -24.22 -13.18
N PRO A 6 -8.45 -24.54 -14.22
CA PRO A 6 -6.99 -24.38 -14.16
C PRO A 6 -6.53 -22.94 -14.43
N ARG A 7 -7.30 -21.92 -14.02
CA ARG A 7 -7.09 -20.55 -14.54
C ARG A 7 -6.95 -19.45 -13.51
N PHE A 8 -7.44 -19.63 -12.29
CA PHE A 8 -7.42 -18.55 -11.28
C PHE A 8 -7.53 -19.08 -9.85
N ASP A 9 -6.69 -20.05 -9.48
CA ASP A 9 -6.65 -20.56 -8.11
C ASP A 9 -5.89 -19.58 -7.20
N ILE A 10 -6.63 -18.67 -6.54
CA ILE A 10 -6.07 -17.75 -5.54
C ILE A 10 -5.65 -18.49 -4.26
N VAL A 11 -6.47 -19.44 -3.82
CA VAL A 11 -6.29 -20.11 -2.52
C VAL A 11 -4.97 -20.87 -2.50
N GLY A 12 -4.64 -21.58 -3.59
CA GLY A 12 -3.36 -22.26 -3.74
C GLY A 12 -2.14 -21.31 -3.78
N GLN A 13 -2.33 -20.01 -4.05
CA GLN A 13 -1.24 -19.03 -4.06
C GLN A 13 -1.09 -18.27 -2.73
N LEU A 14 -2.05 -18.34 -1.83
CA LEU A 14 -2.11 -17.50 -0.62
C LEU A 14 -0.84 -17.60 0.24
N GLY A 15 -0.32 -18.81 0.43
CA GLY A 15 0.92 -19.01 1.20
C GLY A 15 2.15 -18.33 0.58
N SER A 16 2.24 -18.33 -0.76
CA SER A 16 3.33 -17.64 -1.48
C SER A 16 3.19 -16.12 -1.40
N LEU A 17 1.97 -15.60 -1.52
CA LEU A 17 1.70 -14.16 -1.41
C LEU A 17 2.00 -13.65 0.00
N ARG A 18 1.54 -14.37 1.05
CA ARG A 18 1.83 -14.04 2.45
C ARG A 18 3.32 -14.02 2.75
N ARG A 19 4.08 -15.05 2.34
CA ARG A 19 5.54 -15.09 2.53
C ARG A 19 6.24 -13.91 1.85
N TYR A 20 5.82 -13.58 0.63
CA TYR A 20 6.41 -12.45 -0.08
C TYR A 20 6.06 -11.12 0.58
N ALA A 21 4.80 -10.90 0.95
CA ALA A 21 4.35 -9.70 1.67
C ALA A 21 5.07 -9.52 3.02
N GLN A 22 5.29 -10.61 3.76
CA GLN A 22 6.08 -10.60 5.00
C GLN A 22 7.53 -10.16 4.76
N SER A 23 8.16 -10.59 3.66
CA SER A 23 9.52 -10.16 3.33
C SER A 23 9.62 -8.67 2.98
N LEU A 24 8.54 -8.08 2.45
CA LEU A 24 8.48 -6.66 2.09
C LEU A 24 8.18 -5.76 3.30
N THR A 25 7.20 -6.16 4.12
CA THR A 25 6.67 -5.34 5.22
C THR A 25 7.44 -5.54 6.53
N ARG A 26 8.04 -6.72 6.74
CA ARG A 26 8.66 -7.14 8.00
C ARG A 26 7.71 -7.09 9.22
N ASP A 27 6.40 -7.12 8.96
CA ASP A 27 5.34 -7.12 9.96
C ASP A 27 4.21 -8.03 9.48
N SER A 28 3.72 -8.90 10.36
CA SER A 28 2.73 -9.91 9.98
C SER A 28 1.36 -9.33 9.66
N THR A 29 0.92 -8.33 10.42
CA THR A 29 -0.39 -7.69 10.25
C THR A 29 -0.40 -6.88 8.97
N GLU A 30 0.65 -6.08 8.77
CA GLU A 30 0.84 -5.28 7.55
C GLU A 30 0.95 -6.15 6.30
N ALA A 31 1.55 -7.34 6.41
CA ALA A 31 1.61 -8.31 5.33
C ALA A 31 0.23 -8.88 4.99
N GLU A 32 -0.62 -9.15 5.98
CA GLU A 32 -1.98 -9.64 5.76
C GLU A 32 -2.85 -8.59 5.07
N ASP A 33 -2.79 -7.35 5.52
CA ASP A 33 -3.49 -6.22 4.89
C ASP A 33 -3.03 -6.02 3.44
N LEU A 34 -1.71 -6.05 3.20
CA LEU A 34 -1.15 -5.94 1.86
C LEU A 34 -1.64 -7.06 0.93
N VAL A 35 -1.72 -8.30 1.43
CA VAL A 35 -2.26 -9.43 0.66
C VAL A 35 -3.74 -9.23 0.39
N HIS A 36 -4.52 -8.76 1.37
CA HIS A 36 -5.93 -8.48 1.20
C HIS A 36 -6.17 -7.48 0.06
N ASP A 37 -5.51 -6.32 0.12
CA ASP A 37 -5.60 -5.28 -0.91
C ASP A 37 -5.19 -5.79 -2.29
N ALA A 38 -4.13 -6.60 -2.35
CA ALA A 38 -3.67 -7.19 -3.59
C ALA A 38 -4.71 -8.16 -4.17
N LEU A 39 -5.41 -8.94 -3.34
CA LEU A 39 -6.45 -9.85 -3.80
C LEU A 39 -7.71 -9.11 -4.28
N VAL A 40 -8.10 -8.01 -3.63
CA VAL A 40 -9.18 -7.13 -4.11
C VAL A 40 -8.83 -6.58 -5.50
N ARG A 41 -7.64 -5.99 -5.65
CA ARG A 41 -7.15 -5.48 -6.94
C ARG A 41 -7.05 -6.58 -8.00
N ALA A 42 -6.62 -7.78 -7.63
CA ALA A 42 -6.56 -8.93 -8.53
C ALA A 42 -7.96 -9.36 -8.98
N TYR A 43 -8.94 -9.33 -8.09
CA TYR A 43 -10.33 -9.68 -8.42
C TYR A 43 -10.95 -8.68 -9.41
N GLU A 44 -10.69 -7.39 -9.23
CA GLU A 44 -11.10 -6.33 -10.16
C GLU A 44 -10.42 -6.48 -11.53
N ARG A 45 -9.12 -6.81 -11.52
CA ARG A 45 -8.29 -6.92 -12.73
C ARG A 45 -8.31 -8.30 -13.37
N ARG A 46 -9.10 -9.26 -12.85
CA ARG A 46 -9.10 -10.66 -13.31
C ARG A 46 -9.34 -10.82 -14.81
N GLY A 47 -10.08 -9.90 -15.42
CA GLY A 47 -10.34 -9.89 -16.88
C GLY A 47 -9.10 -9.59 -17.73
N THR A 48 -8.07 -8.98 -17.15
CA THR A 48 -6.79 -8.68 -17.83
C THR A 48 -5.79 -9.84 -17.77
N PHE A 49 -6.07 -10.86 -16.97
CA PHE A 49 -5.20 -12.01 -16.84
C PHE A 49 -5.25 -12.87 -18.11
N ARG A 50 -4.08 -13.05 -18.75
CA ARG A 50 -3.94 -13.86 -19.96
C ARG A 50 -4.12 -15.34 -19.64
N ALA A 51 -5.03 -15.98 -20.37
CA ALA A 51 -5.19 -17.43 -20.43
C ALA A 51 -3.84 -18.15 -20.59
N GLY A 52 -3.50 -19.08 -19.69
CA GLY A 52 -2.24 -19.84 -19.75
C GLY A 52 -1.00 -19.09 -19.28
N GLY A 53 -1.16 -17.86 -18.77
CA GLY A 53 -0.10 -17.11 -18.11
C GLY A 53 0.25 -17.68 -16.72
N ASN A 54 1.37 -17.24 -16.16
CA ASN A 54 1.77 -17.60 -14.81
C ASN A 54 0.99 -16.77 -13.78
N LEU A 55 -0.05 -17.37 -13.20
CA LEU A 55 -0.91 -16.73 -12.19
C LEU A 55 -0.11 -16.24 -10.98
N ARG A 56 0.85 -17.04 -10.49
CA ARG A 56 1.68 -16.68 -9.33
C ARG A 56 2.48 -15.42 -9.60
N ALA A 57 3.16 -15.36 -10.74
CA ALA A 57 3.95 -14.18 -11.12
C ALA A 57 3.06 -12.94 -11.26
N TRP A 58 1.88 -13.08 -11.86
CA TRP A 58 0.92 -12.00 -11.98
C TRP A 58 0.42 -11.49 -10.62
N LEU A 59 0.01 -12.37 -9.71
CA LEU A 59 -0.41 -11.99 -8.35
C LEU A 59 0.73 -11.35 -7.55
N LEU A 60 1.96 -11.88 -7.63
CA LEU A 60 3.12 -11.28 -6.96
C LEU A 60 3.42 -9.88 -7.49
N SER A 61 3.20 -9.62 -8.78
CA SER A 61 3.34 -8.27 -9.34
C SER A 61 2.31 -7.29 -8.77
N ILE A 62 1.07 -7.76 -8.51
CA ILE A 62 0.02 -6.94 -7.89
C ILE A 62 0.39 -6.62 -6.44
N VAL A 63 0.86 -7.60 -5.67
CA VAL A 63 1.37 -7.39 -4.29
C VAL A 63 2.50 -6.36 -4.28
N HIS A 64 3.47 -6.49 -5.18
CA HIS A 64 4.58 -5.55 -5.28
C HIS A 64 4.10 -4.12 -5.57
N ASN A 65 3.21 -3.96 -6.57
CA ASN A 65 2.68 -2.64 -6.92
C ASN A 65 1.88 -2.03 -5.76
N ALA A 66 1.04 -2.81 -5.07
CA ALA A 66 0.31 -2.34 -3.90
C ALA A 66 1.25 -1.88 -2.78
N PHE A 67 2.37 -2.59 -2.56
CA PHE A 67 3.38 -2.19 -1.58
C PHE A 67 4.06 -0.87 -1.96
N ILE A 68 4.44 -0.72 -3.23
CA ILE A 68 5.06 0.51 -3.73
C ILE A 68 4.09 1.70 -3.63
N ASP A 69 2.82 1.51 -3.98
CA ASP A 69 1.78 2.53 -3.84
C ASP A 69 1.64 2.97 -2.37
N ARG A 70 1.63 2.02 -1.44
CA ARG A 70 1.58 2.28 0.01
C ARG A 70 2.80 3.09 0.47
N LEU A 71 4.00 2.74 0.01
CA LEU A 71 5.21 3.48 0.35
C LEU A 71 5.19 4.91 -0.20
N ARG A 72 4.73 5.11 -1.44
CA ARG A 72 4.57 6.45 -2.03
C ARG A 72 3.54 7.28 -1.27
N SER A 73 2.40 6.69 -0.92
CA SER A 73 1.36 7.35 -0.12
C SER A 73 1.88 7.79 1.25
N ARG A 74 2.58 6.91 1.98
CA ARG A 74 3.20 7.24 3.27
C ARG A 74 4.20 8.39 3.17
N ARG A 75 5.04 8.41 2.13
CA ARG A 75 5.99 9.51 1.89
C ARG A 75 5.27 10.82 1.60
N SER A 76 4.23 10.78 0.76
CA SER A 76 3.43 11.97 0.47
C SER A 76 2.73 12.51 1.71
N GLU A 77 2.24 11.63 2.59
CA GLU A 77 1.57 12.04 3.82
C GLU A 77 2.56 12.66 4.80
N ALA A 78 3.73 12.05 4.99
CA ALA A 78 4.79 12.61 5.83
C ALA A 78 5.21 14.03 5.38
N ALA A 79 5.39 14.24 4.07
CA ALA A 79 5.75 15.55 3.52
C ALA A 79 4.65 16.61 3.76
N ARG A 80 3.37 16.22 3.68
CA ARG A 80 2.23 17.13 3.96
C ARG A 80 2.19 17.51 5.44
N LEU A 81 2.41 16.55 6.33
CA LEU A 81 2.44 16.79 7.77
C LEU A 81 3.58 17.73 8.16
N GLU A 82 4.77 17.55 7.57
CA GLU A 82 5.91 18.45 7.76
C GLU A 82 5.58 19.88 7.31
N GLN A 83 5.01 20.03 6.11
CA GLN A 83 4.60 21.34 5.60
C GLN A 83 3.55 22.01 6.51
N ALA A 84 2.56 21.25 6.98
CA ALA A 84 1.54 21.76 7.90
C ALA A 84 2.15 22.23 9.23
N GLY A 85 3.15 21.50 9.76
CA GLY A 85 3.90 21.90 10.95
C GLY A 85 4.63 23.23 10.76
N GLN A 86 5.30 23.41 9.61
CA GLN A 86 6.01 24.67 9.30
C GLN A 86 5.07 25.88 9.19
N LEU A 87 3.88 25.68 8.60
CA LEU A 87 2.86 26.72 8.51
C LEU A 87 2.31 27.09 9.91
N ALA A 88 2.13 26.12 10.79
CA ALA A 88 1.70 26.35 12.17
C ALA A 88 2.76 27.11 12.98
N ASP A 89 4.03 26.74 12.85
CA ASP A 89 5.14 27.36 13.59
C ASP A 89 5.39 28.82 13.15
N SER A 90 5.36 29.07 11.84
CA SER A 90 5.45 30.43 11.28
C SER A 90 4.27 31.34 11.63
N SER A 91 3.09 30.78 11.87
CA SER A 91 1.91 31.53 12.31
C SER A 91 1.96 31.94 13.79
N THR A 92 2.84 31.30 14.59
CA THR A 92 2.93 31.53 16.04
C THR A 92 3.96 32.61 16.42
N GLN A 93 4.89 32.94 15.51
CA GLN A 93 5.84 34.05 15.71
C GLN A 93 5.22 35.40 15.35
N ALA A 94 4.51 36.02 16.29
CA ALA A 94 4.29 37.46 16.29
C ALA A 94 4.94 38.08 17.53
N PRO A 95 6.10 38.75 17.42
CA PRO A 95 6.65 39.54 18.52
C PRO A 95 5.78 40.79 18.65
N GLN A 96 4.78 40.75 19.52
CA GLN A 96 4.00 41.92 19.90
C GLN A 96 4.89 42.79 20.82
N GLU A 97 5.90 43.48 20.29
CA GLU A 97 6.54 44.60 21.01
C GLU A 97 5.59 45.81 20.97
N HIS A 98 4.49 45.71 21.71
CA HIS A 98 3.62 46.86 21.94
C HIS A 98 4.18 47.66 23.11
N SER A 99 5.18 48.48 22.83
CA SER A 99 5.62 49.52 23.77
C SER A 99 4.53 50.58 23.88
N VAL A 100 3.61 50.43 24.83
CA VAL A 100 2.78 51.55 25.27
C VAL A 100 3.65 52.41 26.18
N ARG A 101 4.17 53.53 25.65
CA ARG A 101 4.66 54.62 26.49
C ARG A 101 3.47 55.49 26.90
N LEU A 102 3.25 55.63 28.20
CA LEU A 102 2.50 56.73 28.81
C LEU A 102 3.41 57.42 29.83
#